data_AF-A0AAU9TEW1-F1
#
_entry.id   AF-A0AAU9TEW1-F1
#
_cell.length_a   1.000
_cell.length_b   1.000
_cell.length_c   1.000
_cell.angle_alpha   90.00
_cell.angle_beta   90.00
_cell.angle_gamma   90.00
#
_symmetry.space_group_name_H-M   'P 1'
#
loop_
_entity.id
_entity.type
_entity.pdbx_description
1 polymer ?
#
loop_
_entity_poly.entity_id
_entity_poly.type
_entity_poly.pdbx_seq_one_letter_code
_entity_poly.pdbx_strand_id
1 'polypeptide(L)'
;MRKLLEKEEIGDRKPSVFLRYLQRLAGTNAPEKFLRTLWTSRLPQQTQIILASQPDDAPLEVQANLADKIHDVFTPPISSLSQSLSSLTQPSTSDNKIASLEQKINELMQKVEKISLSSRRKKFFQSP
;
A
#
# COMPACT_ATOMS: atom_id res chain seq x y z
N MET A 1 -28.00 2.19 12.71
CA MET A 1 -26.88 2.99 13.27
C MET A 1 -25.61 2.16 13.47
N ARG A 2 -25.57 1.09 14.28
CA ARG A 2 -24.33 0.30 14.53
C ARG A 2 -23.65 -0.31 13.29
N LYS A 3 -24.43 -0.86 12.35
CA LYS A 3 -23.92 -1.54 11.14
C LYS A 3 -23.19 -0.64 10.12
N LEU A 4 -23.39 0.68 10.16
CA LEU A 4 -22.71 1.62 9.24
C LEU A 4 -21.33 2.02 9.79
N LEU A 5 -21.23 2.25 11.11
CA LEU A 5 -19.96 2.48 11.78
C LEU A 5 -19.05 1.23 11.74
N GLU A 6 -19.64 0.03 11.68
CA GLU A 6 -18.88 -1.24 11.65
C GLU A 6 -18.21 -1.55 10.31
N LYS A 7 -18.63 -0.91 9.21
CA LYS A 7 -18.11 -1.16 7.85
C LYS A 7 -17.10 -0.12 7.38
N GLU A 8 -16.91 0.97 8.10
CA GLU A 8 -15.99 2.03 7.70
C GLU A 8 -14.59 1.72 8.23
N GLU A 9 -13.68 1.40 7.31
CA GLU A 9 -12.25 1.24 7.61
C GLU A 9 -11.57 2.62 7.55
N ILE A 10 -10.58 2.83 8.42
CA ILE A 10 -9.84 4.10 8.47
C ILE A 10 -9.13 4.42 7.14
N GLY A 11 -8.71 3.39 6.38
CA GLY A 11 -8.00 3.53 5.11
C GLY A 11 -6.75 4.40 5.25
N ASP A 12 -6.62 5.42 4.38
CA ASP A 12 -5.56 6.44 4.40
C ASP A 12 -5.95 7.72 5.16
N ARG A 13 -7.02 7.69 5.97
CA ARG A 13 -7.47 8.90 6.69
C ARG A 13 -6.74 9.04 8.01
N LYS A 14 -6.45 10.28 8.38
CA LYS A 14 -5.92 10.61 9.70
C LYS A 14 -6.85 10.10 10.81
N PRO A 15 -6.31 9.42 11.84
CA PRO A 15 -7.07 8.96 13.00
C PRO A 15 -7.98 10.02 13.65
N SER A 16 -7.57 11.28 13.72
CA SER A 16 -8.40 12.39 14.25
C SER A 16 -9.62 12.71 13.38
N VAL A 17 -9.46 12.67 12.06
CA VAL A 17 -10.55 12.91 11.11
C VAL A 17 -11.55 11.77 11.20
N PHE A 18 -11.07 10.53 11.33
CA PHE A 18 -11.92 9.37 11.54
C PHE A 18 -12.69 9.44 12.85
N LEU A 19 -12.06 9.90 13.94
CA LEU A 19 -12.73 10.11 15.22
C LEU A 19 -13.88 11.14 15.10
N ARG A 20 -13.64 12.29 14.46
CA ARG A 20 -14.67 13.32 14.27
C ARG A 20 -15.81 12.83 13.39
N TYR A 21 -15.52 11.99 12.41
CA TYR A 21 -16.54 11.32 11.60
C TYR A 21 -17.39 10.37 12.45
N LEU A 22 -16.77 9.55 13.31
CA LEU A 22 -17.49 8.67 14.25
C LEU A 22 -18.36 9.48 15.23
N GLN A 23 -17.87 10.59 15.77
CA GLN A 23 -18.64 11.49 16.64
C GLN A 23 -19.86 12.07 15.91
N ARG A 24 -19.67 12.56 14.67
CA ARG A 24 -20.77 13.09 13.85
C ARG A 24 -21.82 12.03 13.54
N LEU A 25 -21.37 10.81 13.25
CA LEU A 25 -22.25 9.70 12.89
C LEU A 25 -23.00 9.10 14.09
N ALA A 26 -22.34 9.09 15.26
CA ALA A 26 -22.94 8.61 16.50
C ALA A 26 -23.86 9.67 17.17
N GLY A 27 -23.69 10.94 16.82
CA GLY A 27 -24.46 12.06 17.36
C GLY A 27 -24.14 12.38 18.81
N THR A 28 -24.88 13.31 19.41
CA THR A 28 -24.65 13.82 20.78
C THR A 28 -24.94 12.81 21.90
N ASN A 29 -25.51 11.64 21.60
CA ASN A 29 -25.90 10.64 22.61
C ASN A 29 -24.89 9.50 22.78
N ALA A 30 -23.76 9.51 22.08
CA ALA A 30 -22.80 8.44 22.15
C ALA A 30 -21.84 8.61 23.33
N PRO A 31 -21.69 7.60 24.22
CA PRO A 31 -20.74 7.70 25.31
C PRO A 31 -19.30 7.70 24.78
N GLU A 32 -18.47 8.63 25.28
CA GLU A 32 -17.08 8.78 24.84
C GLU A 32 -16.28 7.48 24.98
N LYS A 33 -16.54 6.68 26.03
CA LYS A 33 -15.91 5.37 26.24
C LYS A 33 -16.20 4.39 25.09
N PHE A 34 -17.44 4.38 24.58
CA PHE A 34 -17.80 3.53 23.44
C PHE A 34 -17.11 4.01 22.16
N LEU A 35 -17.10 5.32 21.92
CA LEU A 35 -16.41 5.91 20.78
C LEU A 35 -14.91 5.60 20.82
N ARG A 36 -14.28 5.68 21.99
CA ARG A 36 -12.88 5.32 22.21
C ARG A 36 -12.61 3.87 21.84
N THR A 37 -13.34 2.92 22.43
CA THR A 37 -13.13 1.50 22.13
C THR A 37 -13.33 1.20 20.65
N LEU A 38 -14.39 1.74 20.06
CA LEU A 38 -14.69 1.54 18.65
C LEU A 38 -13.58 2.14 17.77
N TRP A 39 -13.20 3.39 18.01
CA TRP A 39 -12.16 4.09 17.28
C TRP A 39 -10.81 3.36 17.37
N THR A 40 -10.35 3.03 18.58
CA THR A 40 -9.08 2.33 18.79
C THR A 40 -9.07 0.97 18.11
N SER A 41 -10.18 0.20 18.18
CA SER A 41 -10.27 -1.13 17.53
C SER A 41 -10.11 -1.09 16.01
N ARG A 42 -10.29 0.09 15.40
CA ARG A 42 -10.22 0.32 13.95
C ARG A 42 -8.90 0.89 13.47
N LEU A 43 -8.00 1.25 14.40
CA LEU A 43 -6.66 1.71 14.05
C LEU A 43 -5.74 0.54 13.71
N PRO A 44 -4.67 0.76 12.94
CA PRO A 44 -3.62 -0.25 12.74
C PRO A 44 -3.03 -0.74 14.06
N GLN A 45 -2.60 -1.99 14.11
CA GLN A 45 -2.09 -2.64 15.33
C GLN A 45 -0.98 -1.84 16.01
N GLN A 46 -0.06 -1.26 15.23
CA GLN A 46 1.03 -0.43 15.72
C GLN A 46 0.51 0.80 16.49
N THR A 47 -0.53 1.46 15.98
CA THR A 47 -1.15 2.60 16.63
C THR A 47 -1.89 2.19 17.90
N GLN A 48 -2.58 1.05 17.88
CA GLN A 48 -3.26 0.52 19.08
C GLN A 48 -2.29 0.27 20.23
N ILE A 49 -1.15 -0.36 19.97
CA ILE A 49 -0.13 -0.67 20.98
C ILE A 49 0.39 0.62 21.63
N ILE A 50 0.70 1.64 20.83
CA ILE A 50 1.23 2.90 21.36
C ILE A 50 0.15 3.64 22.16
N LEU A 51 -1.10 3.65 21.69
CA LEU A 51 -2.20 4.26 22.43
C LEU A 51 -2.48 3.54 23.76
N ALA A 52 -2.35 2.22 23.81
CA ALA A 52 -2.51 1.44 25.04
C ALA A 52 -1.42 1.73 26.09
N SER A 53 -0.27 2.30 25.68
CA SER A 53 0.76 2.75 26.62
C SER A 53 0.44 4.09 27.29
N GLN A 54 -0.55 4.82 26.78
CA GLN A 54 -0.95 6.12 27.32
C GLN A 54 -1.93 5.96 28.49
N PRO A 55 -1.98 6.94 29.41
CA PRO A 55 -2.95 6.91 30.50
C PRO A 55 -4.40 6.90 29.97
N ASP A 56 -5.22 6.02 30.55
CA ASP A 56 -6.63 5.82 30.17
C ASP A 56 -7.50 7.07 30.37
N ASP A 57 -7.08 7.99 31.24
CA ASP A 57 -7.77 9.26 31.53
C ASP A 57 -7.42 10.38 30.54
N ALA A 58 -6.55 10.11 29.57
CA ALA A 58 -6.24 11.10 28.54
C ALA A 58 -7.50 11.39 27.70
N PRO A 59 -7.83 12.66 27.43
CA PRO A 59 -8.97 13.01 26.61
C PRO A 59 -8.82 12.43 25.19
N LEU A 60 -9.94 12.00 24.61
CA LEU A 60 -9.94 11.29 23.32
C LEU A 60 -9.32 12.12 22.19
N GLU A 61 -9.45 13.44 22.25
CA GLU A 61 -8.83 14.38 21.30
C GLU A 61 -7.28 14.35 21.37
N VAL A 62 -6.70 14.17 22.56
CA VAL A 62 -5.24 14.05 22.74
C VAL A 62 -4.75 12.72 22.20
N GLN A 63 -5.49 11.63 22.45
CA GLN A 63 -5.19 10.33 21.85
C GLN A 63 -5.27 10.39 20.32
N ALA A 64 -6.23 11.11 19.76
CA ALA A 64 -6.36 11.31 18.32
C ALA A 64 -5.16 12.06 17.72
N ASN A 65 -4.69 13.12 18.36
CA ASN A 65 -3.49 13.84 17.93
C ASN A 65 -2.22 12.96 17.97
N LEU A 66 -2.11 12.10 18.99
CA LEU A 66 -1.02 11.14 19.06
C LEU A 66 -1.13 10.10 17.95
N ALA A 67 -2.32 9.57 17.70
CA ALA A 67 -2.59 8.64 16.61
C ALA A 67 -2.27 9.25 15.24
N ASP A 68 -2.54 10.54 15.03
CA ASP A 68 -2.16 11.26 13.80
C ASP A 68 -0.64 11.31 13.62
N LYS A 69 0.11 11.61 14.68
CA LYS A 69 1.58 11.61 14.63
C LYS A 69 2.12 10.22 14.30
N ILE A 70 1.53 9.19 14.88
CA ILE A 70 1.86 7.80 14.59
C ILE A 70 1.55 7.48 13.13
N HIS A 71 0.37 7.86 12.65
CA HIS A 71 -0.06 7.65 11.27
C HIS A 71 0.91 8.32 10.29
N ASP A 72 1.31 9.58 10.51
CA ASP A 72 2.27 10.29 9.65
C ASP A 72 3.66 9.61 9.63
N VAL A 73 4.06 8.91 10.69
CA VAL A 73 5.32 8.14 10.75
C VAL A 73 5.23 6.84 9.95
N PHE A 74 4.10 6.14 10.03
CA PHE A 74 3.93 4.82 9.39
C PHE A 74 3.35 4.90 7.98
N THR A 75 2.70 6.00 7.62
CA THR A 75 2.21 6.30 6.27
C THR A 75 2.96 7.52 5.74
N PRO A 76 4.17 7.33 5.19
CA PRO A 76 4.93 8.44 4.64
C PRO A 76 4.15 9.11 3.50
N PRO A 77 4.12 10.46 3.43
CA PRO A 77 3.45 11.15 2.33
C PRO A 77 4.06 10.71 1.00
N ILE A 78 3.23 10.52 -0.02
CA ILE A 78 3.65 10.07 -1.36
C ILE A 78 4.77 10.96 -1.96
N SER A 79 4.90 12.23 -1.52
CA SER A 79 6.01 13.11 -1.90
C SER A 79 7.39 12.63 -1.40
N SER A 80 7.44 11.91 -0.27
CA SER A 80 8.68 11.34 0.27
C SER A 80 9.07 10.02 -0.41
N LEU A 81 8.11 9.30 -1.01
CA LEU A 81 8.41 8.22 -1.96
C LEU A 81 9.15 8.77 -3.19
N SER A 82 8.80 9.97 -3.68
CA SER A 82 9.50 10.59 -4.82
C SER A 82 10.96 10.95 -4.52
N GLN A 83 11.29 11.36 -3.28
CA GLN A 83 12.68 11.59 -2.88
C GLN A 83 13.47 10.27 -2.69
N SER A 84 12.81 9.19 -2.26
CA SER A 84 13.38 7.84 -2.29
C SER A 84 13.56 7.28 -3.70
N LEU A 85 12.75 7.69 -4.68
CA LEU A 85 12.95 7.33 -6.09
C LEU A 85 14.14 8.08 -6.72
N SER A 86 14.54 9.22 -6.16
CA SER A 86 15.70 9.98 -6.64
C SER A 86 17.04 9.39 -6.15
N SER A 87 17.02 8.57 -5.09
CA SER A 87 18.18 7.81 -4.60
C SER A 87 18.24 6.37 -5.12
N LEU A 88 17.30 5.98 -6.01
CA LEU A 88 17.23 4.66 -6.64
C LEU A 88 17.95 4.57 -8.00
N THR A 89 18.97 5.40 -8.24
CA THR A 89 19.99 5.13 -9.28
C THR A 89 21.00 4.04 -8.85
N GLN A 90 20.64 3.23 -7.85
CA GLN A 90 21.23 1.91 -7.64
C GLN A 90 20.46 0.92 -8.53
N PRO A 91 21.08 0.32 -9.57
CA PRO A 91 20.42 -0.67 -10.42
C PRO A 91 19.98 -1.83 -9.54
N SER A 92 18.68 -1.94 -9.30
CA SER A 92 18.12 -2.98 -8.46
C SER A 92 18.24 -4.30 -9.21
N THR A 93 18.34 -5.42 -8.48
CA THR A 93 18.47 -6.77 -9.06
C THR A 93 17.30 -7.12 -10.01
N SER A 94 16.18 -6.42 -9.88
CA SER A 94 15.03 -6.47 -10.78
C SER A 94 15.33 -5.86 -12.15
N ASP A 95 16.04 -4.73 -12.23
CA ASP A 95 16.42 -4.07 -13.48
C ASP A 95 17.39 -4.94 -14.29
N ASN A 96 18.35 -5.56 -13.60
CA ASN A 96 19.26 -6.54 -14.21
C ASN A 96 18.51 -7.78 -14.74
N LYS A 97 17.45 -8.22 -14.04
CA LYS A 97 16.59 -9.32 -14.50
C LYS A 97 15.78 -8.92 -15.73
N ILE A 98 15.25 -7.71 -15.78
CA ILE A 98 14.49 -7.19 -16.93
C ILE A 98 15.40 -7.13 -18.17
N ALA A 99 16.59 -6.54 -18.06
CA ALA A 99 17.56 -6.50 -19.16
C ALA A 99 17.98 -7.92 -19.63
N SER A 100 18.18 -8.85 -18.69
CA SER A 100 18.51 -10.24 -19.02
C SER A 100 17.36 -10.97 -19.73
N LEU A 101 16.11 -10.69 -19.35
CA LEU A 101 14.93 -11.24 -20.02
C LEU A 101 14.76 -10.66 -21.43
N GLU A 102 14.94 -9.35 -21.61
CA GLU A 102 14.91 -8.70 -22.92
C GLU A 102 15.96 -9.29 -23.87
N GLN A 103 17.19 -9.52 -23.37
CA GLN A 103 18.25 -10.15 -24.16
C GLN A 103 17.88 -11.58 -24.58
N LYS A 104 17.30 -12.37 -23.66
CA LYS A 104 16.83 -13.74 -23.98
C LYS A 104 15.69 -13.75 -24.99
N ILE A 105 14.78 -12.78 -24.93
CA ILE A 105 13.68 -12.64 -25.90
C ILE A 105 14.26 -12.35 -27.30
N ASN A 106 15.20 -11.41 -27.42
CA ASN A 106 15.85 -11.10 -28.71
C ASN A 106 16.62 -12.31 -29.27
N GLU A 107 17.34 -13.06 -28.42
CA GLU A 107 18.06 -14.24 -28.87
C GLU A 107 17.12 -15.36 -29.36
N LEU A 108 16.00 -15.56 -28.65
CA LEU A 108 14.97 -16.52 -29.06
C LEU A 108 14.33 -16.10 -30.37
N MET A 109 14.01 -14.81 -30.56
CA MET A 109 13.46 -14.30 -31.82
C MET A 109 14.40 -14.54 -33.00
N GLN A 110 15.70 -14.27 -32.85
CA GLN A 110 16.69 -14.55 -33.90
C GLN A 110 16.81 -16.05 -34.20
N LYS A 111 16.73 -16.92 -33.18
CA LYS A 111 16.75 -18.37 -33.39
C LYS A 111 15.50 -18.85 -34.12
N VAL A 112 14.32 -18.34 -33.76
CA VAL A 112 13.06 -18.66 -34.45
C VAL A 112 13.09 -18.22 -35.90
N GLU A 113 13.63 -17.04 -36.21
CA GLU A 113 13.79 -16.57 -37.58
C GLU A 113 14.75 -17.46 -38.39
N LYS A 114 15.92 -17.81 -37.83
CA LYS A 114 16.87 -18.73 -38.48
C LYS A 114 16.26 -20.10 -38.74
N ILE A 115 15.50 -20.64 -37.78
CA ILE A 115 14.80 -21.92 -37.95
C ILE A 115 13.75 -21.81 -39.05
N SER A 116 12.92 -20.76 -39.06
CA SER A 116 11.93 -20.48 -40.10
C SER A 116 12.55 -20.41 -41.50
N LEU A 117 13.67 -19.68 -41.65
CA LEU A 117 14.40 -19.56 -42.91
C LEU A 117 14.99 -20.89 -43.37
N SER A 118 15.56 -21.68 -42.45
CA SER A 118 16.10 -23.00 -42.76
C SER A 118 15.02 -24.01 -43.19
N SER A 119 13.84 -23.95 -42.58
CA SER A 119 12.68 -24.78 -42.94
C SER A 119 12.07 -24.40 -44.29
N ARG A 120 12.05 -23.11 -44.66
CA ARG A 120 11.64 -22.66 -46.01
C ARG A 120 12.63 -23.10 -47.07
N ARG A 121 13.92 -22.98 -46.79
CA ARG A 121 14.99 -23.37 -47.73
C ARG A 121 14.97 -24.88 -48.00
N LYS A 122 14.80 -25.73 -46.97
CA LYS A 122 14.65 -27.19 -47.16
C LYS A 122 13.45 -27.59 -48.01
N LYS A 123 12.31 -26.89 -47.91
CA LYS A 123 11.12 -27.16 -48.77
C LYS A 123 11.35 -26.79 -50.23
N PHE A 124 12.15 -25.77 -50.50
CA PHE A 124 12.43 -25.31 -51.88
C PHE A 124 13.36 -26.26 -52.65
N PHE A 125 14.24 -26.98 -51.95
CA PHE A 125 15.14 -27.98 -52.55
C PHE A 125 14.52 -29.40 -52.65
N GLN A 126 13.24 -29.56 -52.31
CA GLN A 126 12.53 -30.85 -52.30
C GLN A 126 11.31 -30.92 -53.22
N SER A 127 11.08 -29.92 -54.08
CA SER A 127 10.03 -30.00 -55.11
C SER A 127 10.61 -30.63 -56.39
N PRO A 128 9.95 -31.64 -56.98
CA PRO A 128 10.41 -32.36 -58.17
C PRO A 128 10.40 -31.51 -59.44
#